data_AF-A0A838XDL3-F1
#
_entry.id   AF-A0A838XDL3-F1
#
_cell.length_a   1.000
_cell.length_b   1.000
_cell.length_c   1.000
_cell.angle_alpha   90.00
_cell.angle_beta   90.00
_cell.angle_gamma   90.00
#
_symmetry.space_group_name_H-M   'P 1'
#
loop_
_entity.id
_entity.type
_entity.pdbx_description
1 polymer ?
#
loop_
_entity_poly.entity_id
_entity_poly.type
_entity_poly.pdbx_seq_one_letter_code
_entity_poly.pdbx_strand_id
1 'polypeptide(L)'
;MLIWIIVAIVVAVALFGVVAFNRLRTADIGAQEALSGIDVQLTRRADLIPNLVNTVKGYAAHERGVFEEVTAARAGVQQAAGSGSVEQRATADARLERALVDVMAVAEAYPDLKASANFQQLQTELSDTENKLSFARQYYNDAVRALNELVRTIPWMFFAGVAGVKERTFYDAPADQEMPPAVQF
;
A
#
# COMPACT_ATOMS: atom_id res chain seq x y z
N MET A 1 -50.42 26.32 -0.84
CA MET A 1 -49.91 25.19 -1.66
C MET A 1 -48.44 25.37 -2.03
N LEU A 2 -48.05 26.49 -2.66
CA LEU A 2 -46.65 26.77 -3.05
C LEU A 2 -45.65 26.70 -1.88
N ILE A 3 -45.98 27.27 -0.71
CA ILE A 3 -45.12 27.23 0.49
C ILE A 3 -44.81 25.79 0.92
N TRP A 4 -45.82 24.91 0.94
CA TRP A 4 -45.63 23.51 1.29
C TRP A 4 -44.75 22.75 0.30
N ILE A 5 -44.86 23.09 -0.99
CA ILE A 5 -43.98 22.53 -2.04
C ILE A 5 -42.53 22.97 -1.82
N ILE A 6 -42.31 24.26 -1.51
CA ILE A 6 -40.97 24.79 -1.22
C ILE A 6 -40.37 24.11 0.01
N VAL A 7 -41.14 23.99 1.10
CA VAL A 7 -40.69 23.31 2.33
C VAL A 7 -40.35 21.85 2.05
N ALA A 8 -41.17 21.13 1.29
CA ALA A 8 -40.91 19.75 0.93
C ALA A 8 -39.61 19.59 0.11
N ILE A 9 -39.36 20.50 -0.85
CA ILE A 9 -38.12 20.50 -1.64
C ILE A 9 -36.91 20.77 -0.75
N VAL A 10 -36.99 21.75 0.15
CA VAL A 10 -35.88 22.07 1.08
C VAL A 10 -35.57 20.89 1.99
N VAL A 11 -36.60 20.22 2.53
CA VAL A 11 -36.41 19.02 3.35
C VAL A 11 -35.78 17.88 2.54
N ALA A 12 -36.23 17.66 1.30
CA ALA A 12 -35.65 16.64 0.42
C ALA A 12 -34.16 16.92 0.12
N VAL A 13 -33.79 18.17 -0.16
CA VAL A 13 -32.40 18.58 -0.39
C VAL A 13 -31.55 18.41 0.88
N ALA A 14 -32.09 18.77 2.05
CA ALA A 14 -31.39 18.60 3.32
C ALA A 14 -31.13 17.12 3.63
N LEU A 15 -32.14 16.25 3.48
CA LEU A 15 -31.98 14.80 3.65
C LEU A 15 -30.96 14.23 2.65
N PHE A 16 -31.02 14.68 1.40
CA PHE A 16 -30.05 14.28 0.38
C PHE A 16 -28.62 14.69 0.75
N GLY A 17 -28.44 15.91 1.28
CA GLY A 17 -27.14 16.40 1.75
C GLY A 17 -26.55 15.54 2.86
N VAL A 18 -27.37 15.07 3.82
CA VAL A 18 -26.92 14.15 4.88
C VAL A 18 -26.43 12.82 4.28
N VAL A 19 -27.16 12.26 3.31
CA VAL A 19 -26.77 11.02 2.62
C VAL A 19 -25.45 11.22 1.85
N ALA A 20 -25.33 12.32 1.11
CA ALA A 20 -24.12 12.65 0.35
C ALA A 20 -22.90 12.82 1.26
N PHE A 21 -23.05 13.55 2.36
CA PHE A 21 -21.99 13.77 3.34
C PHE A 21 -21.49 12.45 3.94
N ASN A 22 -22.42 11.61 4.42
CA ASN A 22 -22.06 10.31 4.99
C ASN A 22 -21.39 9.41 3.96
N ARG A 23 -21.92 9.34 2.73
CA ARG A 23 -21.35 8.49 1.67
C ARG A 23 -19.91 8.88 1.32
N LEU A 24 -19.64 10.18 1.15
CA LEU A 24 -18.30 10.69 0.90
C LEU A 24 -17.35 10.40 2.06
N ARG A 25 -17.79 10.62 3.30
CA ARG A 25 -16.98 10.35 4.49
C ARG A 25 -16.70 8.87 4.70
N THR A 26 -17.67 7.99 4.47
CA THR A 26 -17.48 6.54 4.54
C THR A 26 -16.46 6.07 3.51
N ALA A 27 -16.52 6.57 2.28
CA ALA A 27 -15.53 6.24 1.26
C ALA A 27 -14.12 6.74 1.62
N ASP A 28 -14.01 7.96 2.19
CA ASP A 28 -12.73 8.51 2.62
C ASP A 28 -12.11 7.72 3.78
N ILE A 29 -12.93 7.29 4.75
CA ILE A 29 -12.49 6.42 5.85
C ILE A 29 -12.05 5.06 5.30
N GLY A 30 -12.81 4.46 4.37
CA GLY A 30 -12.45 3.18 3.75
C GLY A 30 -11.08 3.24 3.04
N ALA A 31 -10.79 4.34 2.33
CA ALA A 31 -9.47 4.53 1.72
C ALA A 31 -8.35 4.73 2.77
N GLN A 32 -8.63 5.34 3.93
CA GLN A 32 -7.66 5.43 5.03
C GLN A 32 -7.39 4.08 5.68
N GLU A 33 -8.43 3.31 5.94
CA GLU A 33 -8.31 1.96 6.50
C GLU A 33 -7.52 1.03 5.57
N ALA A 34 -7.80 1.10 4.27
CA ALA A 34 -7.05 0.33 3.28
C ALA A 34 -5.56 0.72 3.23
N LEU A 35 -5.24 2.01 3.38
CA LEU A 35 -3.85 2.48 3.46
C LEU A 35 -3.14 1.97 4.73
N SER A 36 -3.83 1.96 5.87
CA SER A 36 -3.31 1.37 7.10
C SER A 36 -3.04 -0.13 6.94
N GLY A 37 -3.82 -0.84 6.11
CA GLY A 37 -3.57 -2.23 5.76
C GLY A 37 -2.22 -2.44 5.06
N ILE A 38 -1.82 -1.52 4.18
CA ILE A 38 -0.48 -1.50 3.56
C ILE A 38 0.60 -1.30 4.62
N ASP A 39 0.41 -0.34 5.53
CA ASP A 39 1.38 -0.04 6.60
C ASP A 39 1.65 -1.25 7.50
N VAL A 40 0.62 -2.03 7.80
CA VAL A 40 0.77 -3.28 8.56
C VAL A 40 1.65 -4.29 7.83
N GLN A 41 1.45 -4.49 6.52
CA GLN A 41 2.24 -5.47 5.76
C GLN A 41 3.69 -4.99 5.55
N LEU A 42 3.89 -3.70 5.28
CA LEU A 42 5.22 -3.09 5.18
C LEU A 42 6.00 -3.26 6.49
N THR A 43 5.36 -2.98 7.62
CA THR A 43 5.97 -3.12 8.94
C THR A 43 6.32 -4.59 9.21
N ARG A 44 5.39 -5.52 8.94
CA ARG A 44 5.64 -6.96 9.12
C ARG A 44 6.81 -7.45 8.29
N ARG A 45 6.93 -7.04 7.02
CA ARG A 45 8.07 -7.37 6.15
C ARG A 45 9.37 -6.80 6.71
N ALA A 46 9.36 -5.55 7.15
CA ALA A 46 10.51 -4.89 7.77
C ALA A 46 10.95 -5.55 9.09
N ASP A 47 10.03 -6.14 9.85
CA ASP A 47 10.31 -6.84 11.10
C ASP A 47 10.98 -8.22 10.91
N LEU A 48 10.90 -8.81 9.71
CA LEU A 48 11.62 -10.04 9.36
C LEU A 48 13.09 -9.80 9.02
N ILE A 49 13.45 -8.58 8.63
CA ILE A 49 14.80 -8.22 8.16
C ILE A 49 15.91 -8.48 9.20
N PRO A 50 15.75 -8.15 10.50
CA PRO A 50 16.79 -8.45 11.49
C PRO A 50 17.11 -9.94 11.57
N ASN A 51 16.08 -10.80 11.51
CA ASN A 51 16.26 -12.25 11.52
C ASN A 51 16.96 -12.73 10.24
N LEU A 52 16.53 -12.23 9.07
CA LEU A 52 17.20 -12.49 7.80
C LEU A 52 18.69 -12.12 7.86
N VAL A 53 19.00 -10.90 8.29
CA VAL A 53 20.38 -10.41 8.41
C VAL A 53 21.20 -11.29 9.35
N ASN A 54 20.65 -11.67 10.50
CA ASN A 54 21.35 -12.54 11.45
C ASN A 54 21.61 -13.94 10.88
N THR A 55 20.64 -14.52 10.16
CA THR A 55 20.82 -15.81 9.49
C THR A 55 21.88 -15.73 8.40
N VAL A 56 21.83 -14.72 7.51
CA VAL A 56 22.81 -14.57 6.43
C VAL A 56 24.21 -14.26 6.96
N LYS A 57 24.34 -13.43 8.01
CA LYS A 57 25.63 -13.14 8.67
C LYS A 57 26.33 -14.38 9.22
N GLY A 58 25.59 -15.41 9.64
CA GLY A 58 26.16 -16.67 10.11
C GLY A 58 26.97 -17.41 9.05
N TYR A 59 26.72 -17.17 7.76
CA TYR A 59 27.36 -17.84 6.63
C TYR A 59 28.19 -16.89 5.77
N ALA A 60 27.75 -15.64 5.60
CA ALA A 60 28.31 -14.66 4.68
C ALA A 60 28.74 -13.36 5.42
N ALA A 61 29.64 -13.47 6.39
CA ALA A 61 30.04 -12.35 7.24
C ALA A 61 30.78 -11.20 6.49
N HIS A 62 31.29 -11.47 5.29
CA HIS A 62 32.03 -10.50 4.48
C HIS A 62 31.12 -9.55 3.67
N GLU A 63 29.81 -9.84 3.57
CA GLU A 63 28.83 -9.09 2.78
C GLU A 63 28.27 -7.85 3.50
N ARG A 64 29.16 -7.03 4.06
CA ARG A 64 28.77 -5.87 4.89
C ARG A 64 27.92 -4.86 4.13
N GLY A 65 28.23 -4.59 2.86
CA GLY A 65 27.48 -3.63 2.05
C GLY A 65 26.01 -4.01 1.91
N VAL A 66 25.72 -5.30 1.66
CA VAL A 66 24.35 -5.83 1.56
C VAL A 66 23.60 -5.70 2.89
N PHE A 67 24.26 -5.96 4.02
CA PHE A 67 23.65 -5.80 5.34
C PHE A 67 23.35 -4.34 5.68
N GLU A 68 24.23 -3.41 5.30
CA GLU A 68 24.01 -1.98 5.49
C GLU A 68 22.83 -1.49 4.64
N GLU A 69 22.77 -1.90 3.37
CA GLU A 69 21.69 -1.53 2.46
C GLU A 69 20.33 -2.05 2.93
N VAL A 70 20.21 -3.34 3.29
CA VAL A 70 18.93 -3.89 3.76
C VAL A 70 18.50 -3.28 5.09
N THR A 71 19.45 -2.93 5.96
CA THR A 71 19.16 -2.25 7.23
C THR A 71 18.68 -0.82 7.00
N ALA A 72 19.31 -0.10 6.07
CA ALA A 72 18.89 1.24 5.68
C ALA A 72 17.52 1.23 5.00
N ALA A 73 17.27 0.27 4.11
CA ALA A 73 15.98 0.11 3.45
C ALA A 73 14.86 -0.21 4.47
N ARG A 74 15.12 -1.10 5.43
CA ARG A 74 14.21 -1.37 6.56
C ARG A 74 13.86 -0.09 7.32
N ALA A 75 14.86 0.72 7.68
CA ALA A 75 14.64 1.99 8.38
C ALA A 75 13.79 2.96 7.54
N GLY A 76 14.03 3.02 6.22
CA GLY A 76 13.23 3.80 5.28
C GLY A 76 11.76 3.40 5.27
N VAL A 77 11.46 2.09 5.28
CA VAL A 77 10.07 1.59 5.34
C VAL A 77 9.40 1.98 6.66
N GLN A 78 10.10 1.83 7.79
CA GLN A 78 9.56 2.22 9.10
C GLN A 78 9.26 3.73 9.18
N GLN A 79 10.11 4.56 8.58
CA GLN A 79 9.87 6.00 8.50
C GLN A 79 8.68 6.32 7.58
N ALA A 80 8.57 5.64 6.44
CA ALA A 80 7.52 5.90 5.45
C ALA A 80 6.13 5.47 5.93
N ALA A 81 6.02 4.38 6.71
CA ALA A 81 4.76 3.88 7.26
C ALA A 81 4.01 4.91 8.14
N GLY A 82 4.71 5.92 8.69
CA GLY A 82 4.12 7.01 9.47
C GLY A 82 3.96 8.34 8.74
N SER A 83 4.42 8.44 7.49
CA SER A 83 4.56 9.73 6.78
C SER A 83 3.24 10.35 6.28
N GLY A 84 2.18 9.54 6.16
CA GLY A 84 0.94 9.95 5.49
C GLY A 84 1.04 10.04 3.97
N SER A 85 2.23 9.89 3.37
CA SER A 85 2.43 9.91 1.91
C SER A 85 2.42 8.50 1.31
N VAL A 86 1.63 8.30 0.25
CA VAL A 86 1.58 7.05 -0.51
C VAL A 86 2.88 6.86 -1.30
N GLU A 87 3.37 7.93 -1.93
CA GLU A 87 4.60 7.94 -2.72
C GLU A 87 5.84 7.56 -1.88
N GLN A 88 5.93 8.09 -0.65
CA GLN A 88 7.04 7.75 0.24
C GLN A 88 7.03 6.27 0.64
N ARG A 89 5.84 5.70 0.87
CA ARG A 89 5.68 4.26 1.15
C ARG A 89 6.09 3.42 -0.04
N ALA A 90 5.62 3.76 -1.24
CA ALA A 90 5.96 3.07 -2.47
C ALA A 90 7.47 3.11 -2.74
N THR A 91 8.09 4.28 -2.57
CA THR A 91 9.53 4.45 -2.75
C THR A 91 10.34 3.65 -1.74
N ALA A 92 9.93 3.65 -0.47
CA ALA A 92 10.61 2.90 0.58
C ALA A 92 10.49 1.39 0.38
N ASP A 93 9.32 0.90 0.00
CA ASP A 93 9.13 -0.52 -0.29
C ASP A 93 9.93 -0.98 -1.51
N ALA A 94 9.94 -0.22 -2.61
CA ALA A 94 10.73 -0.54 -3.79
C ALA A 94 12.24 -0.60 -3.49
N ARG A 95 12.73 0.18 -2.52
CA ARG A 95 14.12 0.08 -2.03
C ARG A 95 14.33 -1.18 -1.20
N LEU A 96 13.39 -1.54 -0.33
CA LEU A 96 13.45 -2.77 0.46
C LEU A 96 13.42 -4.01 -0.43
N GLU A 97 12.56 -4.02 -1.45
CA GLU A 97 12.47 -5.10 -2.43
C GLU A 97 13.81 -5.30 -3.15
N ARG A 98 14.44 -4.23 -3.65
CA ARG A 98 15.78 -4.32 -4.27
C ARG A 98 16.84 -4.85 -3.31
N ALA A 99 16.91 -4.33 -2.10
CA ALA A 99 17.86 -4.82 -1.09
C ALA A 99 17.65 -6.30 -0.76
N LEU A 100 16.40 -6.78 -0.78
CA LEU A 100 16.09 -8.20 -0.61
C LEU A 100 16.56 -9.05 -1.80
N VAL A 101 16.45 -8.54 -3.03
CA VAL A 101 17.02 -9.21 -4.22
C VAL A 101 18.53 -9.38 -4.07
N ASP A 102 19.24 -8.36 -3.58
CA ASP A 102 20.69 -8.44 -3.34
C ASP A 102 21.04 -9.48 -2.26
N VAL A 103 20.24 -9.58 -1.20
CA VAL A 103 20.41 -10.64 -0.18
C VAL A 103 20.20 -12.04 -0.79
N MET A 104 19.23 -12.19 -1.70
CA MET A 104 19.01 -13.48 -2.39
C MET A 104 20.17 -13.80 -3.34
N ALA A 105 20.73 -12.80 -4.02
CA ALA A 105 21.91 -12.96 -4.86
C ALA A 105 23.15 -13.40 -4.05
N VAL A 106 23.33 -12.86 -2.84
CA VAL A 106 24.34 -13.35 -1.90
C VAL A 106 24.10 -14.82 -1.58
N ALA A 107 22.87 -15.21 -1.26
CA ALA A 107 22.57 -16.60 -0.91
C ALA A 107 22.89 -17.62 -2.02
N GLU A 108 22.83 -17.22 -3.30
CA GLU A 108 23.27 -18.06 -4.42
C GLU A 108 24.76 -18.40 -4.39
N ALA A 109 25.60 -17.51 -3.84
CA ALA A 109 27.04 -17.76 -3.68
C ALA A 109 27.39 -18.65 -2.49
N TYR A 110 26.43 -18.92 -1.58
CA TYR A 110 26.63 -19.69 -0.35
C TYR A 110 25.65 -20.88 -0.27
N PRO A 111 26.01 -22.06 -0.83
CA PRO A 111 25.13 -23.24 -0.86
C PRO A 111 24.61 -23.68 0.52
N ASP A 112 25.45 -23.59 1.56
CA ASP A 112 25.06 -23.96 2.93
C ASP A 112 23.99 -23.03 3.51
N LEU A 113 24.03 -21.73 3.17
CA LEU A 113 22.99 -20.76 3.54
C LEU A 113 21.69 -21.07 2.79
N LYS A 114 21.79 -21.31 1.48
CA LYS A 114 20.63 -21.66 0.64
C LYS A 114 19.93 -22.94 1.10
N ALA A 115 20.71 -23.90 1.62
CA ALA A 115 20.19 -25.15 2.20
C ALA A 115 19.68 -24.99 3.64
N SER A 116 19.92 -23.86 4.29
CA SER A 116 19.51 -23.62 5.68
C SER A 116 17.98 -23.53 5.80
N ALA A 117 17.40 -24.39 6.64
CA ALA A 117 15.95 -24.40 6.89
C ALA A 117 15.44 -23.05 7.40
N ASN A 118 16.22 -22.36 8.25
CA ASN A 118 15.88 -21.03 8.76
C ASN A 118 15.80 -19.99 7.64
N PHE A 119 16.73 -20.04 6.68
CA PHE A 119 16.74 -19.12 5.55
C PHE A 119 15.57 -19.37 4.59
N GLN A 120 15.29 -20.65 4.29
CA GLN A 120 14.14 -21.04 3.46
C GLN A 120 12.80 -20.64 4.09
N GLN A 121 12.67 -20.77 5.41
CA GLN A 121 11.50 -20.30 6.14
C GLN A 121 11.34 -18.77 6.01
N LEU A 122 12.41 -18.00 6.24
CA LEU A 122 12.35 -16.54 6.13
C LEU A 122 12.03 -16.09 4.70
N GLN A 123 12.58 -16.74 3.68
CA GLN A 123 12.22 -16.48 2.28
C GLN A 123 10.73 -16.72 2.03
N THR A 124 10.17 -17.80 2.59
CA THR A 124 8.74 -18.10 2.50
C THR A 124 7.90 -17.02 3.19
N GLU A 125 8.26 -16.61 4.40
CA GLU A 125 7.56 -15.55 5.14
C GLU A 125 7.64 -14.18 4.42
N LEU A 126 8.78 -13.86 3.81
CA LEU A 126 8.96 -12.66 2.99
C LEU A 126 8.11 -12.71 1.71
N SER A 127 8.04 -13.85 1.04
CA SER A 127 7.16 -14.07 -0.12
C SER A 127 5.69 -13.93 0.25
N ASP A 128 5.27 -14.54 1.36
CA ASP A 128 3.90 -14.45 1.86
C ASP A 128 3.51 -13.01 2.24
N THR A 129 4.44 -12.25 2.81
CA THR A 129 4.20 -10.84 3.13
C THR A 129 4.14 -9.97 1.88
N GLU A 130 4.94 -10.24 0.85
CA GLU A 130 4.84 -9.56 -0.45
C GLU A 130 3.49 -9.84 -1.12
N ASN A 131 3.04 -11.10 -1.14
CA ASN A 131 1.72 -11.45 -1.68
C ASN A 131 0.60 -10.68 -0.97
N LYS A 132 0.63 -10.64 0.37
CA LYS A 132 -0.34 -9.86 1.18
C LYS A 132 -0.25 -8.36 0.94
N LEU A 133 0.96 -7.83 0.75
CA LEU A 133 1.19 -6.43 0.42
C LEU A 133 0.60 -6.09 -0.95
N SER A 134 0.79 -6.94 -1.96
CA SER A 134 0.18 -6.80 -3.29
C SER A 134 -1.34 -6.73 -3.21
N PHE A 135 -1.98 -7.64 -2.46
CA PHE A 135 -3.43 -7.58 -2.22
C PHE A 135 -3.84 -6.30 -1.48
N ALA A 136 -3.08 -5.86 -0.48
CA ALA A 136 -3.37 -4.63 0.26
C ALA A 136 -3.29 -3.38 -0.66
N ARG A 137 -2.33 -3.34 -1.59
CA ARG A 137 -2.21 -2.29 -2.62
C ARG A 137 -3.41 -2.27 -3.54
N GLN A 138 -3.82 -3.44 -4.04
CA GLN A 138 -5.01 -3.55 -4.88
C GLN A 138 -6.26 -3.06 -4.12
N TYR A 139 -6.45 -3.52 -2.88
CA TYR A 139 -7.58 -3.11 -2.05
C TYR A 139 -7.60 -1.60 -1.79
N TYR A 140 -6.45 -0.99 -1.51
CA TYR A 140 -6.33 0.47 -1.40
C TYR A 140 -6.68 1.18 -2.71
N ASN A 141 -6.17 0.70 -3.83
CA ASN A 141 -6.47 1.29 -5.14
C ASN A 141 -7.96 1.20 -5.47
N ASP A 142 -8.62 0.09 -5.14
CA ASP A 142 -10.06 -0.06 -5.31
C ASP A 142 -10.85 0.92 -4.43
N ALA A 143 -10.45 1.11 -3.17
CA ALA A 143 -11.05 2.08 -2.26
C ALA A 143 -10.84 3.53 -2.74
N VAL A 144 -9.63 3.86 -3.22
CA VAL A 144 -9.32 5.17 -3.83
C VAL A 144 -10.12 5.40 -5.09
N ARG A 145 -10.31 4.38 -5.94
CA ARG A 145 -11.17 4.48 -7.12
C ARG A 145 -12.60 4.85 -6.74
N ALA A 146 -13.19 4.11 -5.80
CA ALA A 146 -14.54 4.37 -5.32
C ALA A 146 -14.69 5.78 -4.72
N LEU A 147 -13.70 6.24 -3.95
CA LEU A 147 -13.66 7.60 -3.42
C LEU A 147 -13.59 8.65 -4.53
N ASN A 148 -12.63 8.51 -5.44
CA ASN A 148 -12.39 9.45 -6.52
C ASN A 148 -13.58 9.52 -7.47
N GLU A 149 -14.25 8.40 -7.75
CA GLU A 149 -15.52 8.37 -8.50
C GLU A 149 -16.60 9.21 -7.81
N LEU A 150 -16.78 9.09 -6.49
CA LEU A 150 -17.73 9.94 -5.76
C LEU A 150 -17.33 11.42 -5.79
N VAL A 151 -16.04 11.75 -5.69
CA VAL A 151 -15.59 13.15 -5.76
C VAL A 151 -15.78 13.73 -7.17
N ARG A 152 -15.69 12.91 -8.23
CA ARG A 152 -15.76 13.34 -9.63
C ARG A 152 -17.13 13.20 -10.31
N THR A 153 -18.11 12.58 -9.68
CA THR A 153 -19.42 12.33 -10.32
C THR A 153 -20.55 13.11 -9.67
N ILE A 154 -21.52 13.49 -10.50
CA ILE A 154 -22.80 14.06 -10.04
C ILE A 154 -23.66 12.92 -9.48
N PRO A 155 -24.41 13.14 -8.39
CA PRO A 155 -24.60 14.42 -7.65
C PRO A 155 -23.56 14.69 -6.55
N TRP A 156 -22.66 13.77 -6.27
CA TRP A 156 -21.80 13.77 -5.09
C TRP A 156 -20.71 14.86 -5.11
N MET A 157 -20.17 15.20 -6.28
CA MET A 157 -19.13 16.23 -6.47
C MET A 157 -19.47 17.56 -5.76
N PHE A 158 -20.74 17.99 -5.77
CA PHE A 158 -21.17 19.24 -5.14
C PHE A 158 -21.03 19.25 -3.62
N PHE A 159 -20.95 18.07 -3.00
CA PHE A 159 -20.86 17.90 -1.55
C PHE A 159 -19.44 17.57 -1.08
N ALA A 160 -18.49 17.28 -1.98
CA ALA A 160 -17.12 16.90 -1.63
C ALA A 160 -16.41 17.97 -0.78
N GLY A 161 -16.54 19.24 -1.16
CA GLY A 161 -15.96 20.37 -0.42
C GLY A 161 -16.55 20.53 0.99
N VAL A 162 -17.87 20.42 1.13
CA VAL A 162 -18.56 20.49 2.43
C VAL A 162 -18.23 19.28 3.31
N ALA A 163 -18.10 18.10 2.70
CA ALA A 163 -17.66 16.89 3.38
C ALA A 163 -16.20 16.95 3.82
N GLY A 164 -15.39 17.88 3.30
CA GLY A 164 -13.94 17.94 3.53
C GLY A 164 -13.22 16.72 2.95
N VAL A 165 -13.77 16.15 1.87
CA VAL A 165 -13.26 14.97 1.20
C VAL A 165 -12.67 15.41 -0.14
N LYS A 166 -11.47 14.92 -0.42
CA LYS A 166 -10.73 15.21 -1.65
C LYS A 166 -10.25 13.91 -2.28
N GLU A 167 -9.87 14.01 -3.54
CA GLU A 167 -9.25 12.90 -4.25
C GLU A 167 -7.99 12.42 -3.53
N ARG A 168 -7.77 11.11 -3.61
CA ARG A 168 -6.56 10.45 -3.13
C ARG A 168 -5.77 9.92 -4.32
N THR A 169 -4.46 9.90 -4.18
CA THR A 169 -3.56 9.28 -5.15
C THR A 169 -3.64 7.77 -5.03
N PHE A 170 -3.59 7.07 -6.16
CA PHE A 170 -3.41 5.62 -6.15
C PHE A 170 -2.03 5.28 -5.59
N TYR A 171 -1.89 4.05 -5.10
CA TYR A 171 -0.60 3.43 -4.88
C TYR A 171 -0.13 2.96 -6.26
N ASP A 172 0.77 3.71 -6.88
CA ASP A 172 1.33 3.35 -8.18
C ASP A 172 1.91 1.93 -8.09
N ALA A 173 1.33 1.01 -8.86
CA ALA A 173 1.94 -0.29 -9.10
C ALA A 173 3.25 -0.06 -9.85
N PRO A 174 4.28 -0.92 -9.68
CA PRO A 174 5.47 -0.85 -10.52
C PRO A 174 5.06 -0.83 -12.00
N ALA A 175 5.79 -0.05 -12.79
CA ALA A 175 5.52 0.27 -14.20
C ALA A 175 5.35 -0.96 -15.15
N ASP A 176 5.44 -2.18 -14.63
CA ASP A 176 5.43 -3.44 -15.38
C ASP A 176 4.05 -4.10 -15.49
N GLN A 177 2.97 -3.48 -14.98
CA GLN A 177 1.59 -3.93 -15.21
C GLN A 177 0.85 -3.16 -16.31
N GLU A 178 1.53 -2.27 -17.03
CA GLU A 178 0.97 -1.70 -18.26
C GLU A 178 1.20 -2.68 -19.42
N MET A 179 0.12 -3.41 -19.74
CA MET A 179 -0.14 -4.23 -20.93
C MET A 179 0.24 -5.72 -20.83
N PRO A 180 -0.75 -6.66 -20.77
CA PRO A 180 -0.48 -8.05 -21.14
C PRO A 180 0.07 -8.09 -22.58
N PRO A 181 1.03 -8.99 -22.90
CA PRO A 181 1.61 -9.06 -24.23
C PRO A 181 0.50 -9.23 -25.26
N ALA A 182 0.45 -8.33 -26.24
CA ALA A 182 -0.48 -8.45 -27.36
C ALA A 182 -0.17 -9.76 -28.09
N VAL A 183 -1.04 -10.75 -27.92
CA VAL A 183 -0.98 -12.01 -28.66
C VAL A 183 -1.22 -11.68 -30.13
N GLN A 184 -0.12 -11.62 -30.89
CA GLN A 184 -0.18 -11.60 -32.34
C GLN A 184 -0.31 -13.06 -32.80
N PHE A 185 -1.41 -13.38 -33.49
CA PHE A 185 -1.56 -14.61 -34.25
C PHE A 185 -0.77 -14.52 -35.56
#